data_AF-A0A5D6V0F7-F1
#
_entry.id   AF-A0A5D6V0F7-F1
#
_cell.length_a   1.000
_cell.length_b   1.000
_cell.length_c   1.000
_cell.angle_alpha   90.00
_cell.angle_beta   90.00
_cell.angle_gamma   90.00
#
_symmetry.space_group_name_H-M   'P 1'
#
loop_
_entity.id
_entity.type
_entity.pdbx_description
1 polymer ?
#
loop_
_entity_poly.entity_id
_entity_poly.type
_entity_poly.pdbx_seq_one_letter_code
_entity_poly.pdbx_strand_id
1 'polypeptide(L)'
;MPLSYDHCPHSLGKYPNLAYAGQPIKLVHLANTTSALPDNLPDLTAILQQAPPDSIPALILRASSTYTKQQFYADLHAVKPDTVPGLIPRHSNAGAQLLAYILESVYQTPYEKLVEKYIAKPLQLQSAVQAKAGNSQLAVGHNEKGHRMPYHFIGNLEPSGGLRYSAADMVKYLAYQLAESNKAVALSHQITWGRVDAEAIGLNWTMRQTPDSKRQFVHTGGTFGFASYCSFYPELGFGIVVLANESDPQTQGRLWDLAHQIVEGVYGVPPALQAFRSALASKDHGRALDVYNAVKKTHPELHLSEDAVNEWGYVLARQGQIKQAVELFQLNVDLHPNSWNTYDSLGEAYEMQGNSALAISNYQQSLALNPQNTGAVEHLKKLRVGAGK
;
A
#
# COMPACT_ATOMS: atom_id res chain seq x y z
N MET A 1 -26.52 -10.15 14.53
CA MET A 1 -25.37 -10.55 15.36
C MET A 1 -24.20 -9.67 14.94
N PRO A 2 -23.48 -9.01 15.87
CA PRO A 2 -22.25 -8.35 15.49
C PRO A 2 -21.28 -9.45 15.08
N LEU A 3 -20.79 -9.41 13.85
CA LEU A 3 -19.65 -10.20 13.42
C LEU A 3 -18.47 -9.71 14.27
N SER A 4 -18.22 -10.37 15.40
CA SER A 4 -16.93 -10.24 16.08
C SER A 4 -15.91 -10.84 15.12
N TYR A 5 -15.11 -9.99 14.48
CA TYR A 5 -14.06 -10.39 13.53
C TYR A 5 -12.97 -11.26 14.19
N ASP A 6 -13.05 -11.48 15.51
CA ASP A 6 -12.20 -12.36 16.29
C ASP A 6 -12.43 -13.86 16.01
N HIS A 7 -13.51 -14.22 15.33
CA HIS A 7 -13.85 -15.61 15.06
C HIS A 7 -13.09 -16.14 13.85
N CYS A 8 -12.48 -17.31 14.01
CA CYS A 8 -12.03 -18.15 12.90
C CYS A 8 -13.29 -18.66 12.16
N PRO A 9 -13.47 -18.36 10.87
CA PRO A 9 -14.59 -18.88 10.09
C PRO A 9 -14.63 -20.41 10.16
N HIS A 10 -15.83 -20.99 10.26
CA HIS A 10 -15.97 -22.46 10.25
C HIS A 10 -15.34 -23.11 9.00
N SER A 11 -15.27 -22.38 7.88
CA SER A 11 -14.55 -22.78 6.66
C SER A 11 -13.03 -22.88 6.85
N LEU A 12 -12.41 -22.03 7.70
CA LEU A 12 -10.99 -22.10 8.04
C LEU A 12 -10.68 -23.19 9.06
N GLY A 13 -11.67 -23.69 9.81
CA GLY A 13 -11.51 -24.85 10.71
C GLY A 13 -11.03 -26.14 10.02
N LYS A 14 -11.09 -26.20 8.68
CA LYS A 14 -10.53 -27.29 7.86
C LYS A 14 -9.03 -27.12 7.54
N TYR A 15 -8.41 -26.03 7.98
CA TYR A 15 -7.03 -25.66 7.69
C TYR A 15 -6.24 -25.41 8.98
N PRO A 16 -5.89 -26.46 9.75
CA PRO A 16 -5.14 -26.31 10.99
C PRO A 16 -3.74 -25.71 10.78
N ASN A 17 -3.22 -25.77 9.55
CA ASN A 17 -1.95 -25.17 9.14
C ASN A 17 -2.00 -23.63 9.06
N LEU A 18 -3.19 -23.01 9.03
CA LEU A 18 -3.36 -21.55 9.03
C LEU A 18 -3.31 -20.98 10.45
N ALA A 19 -2.26 -21.35 11.17
CA ALA A 19 -1.97 -20.91 12.52
C ALA A 19 -0.45 -20.89 12.74
N TYR A 20 0.01 -20.00 13.61
CA TYR A 20 1.39 -19.98 14.10
C TYR A 20 1.40 -20.12 15.61
N ALA A 21 2.19 -21.06 16.14
CA ALA A 21 2.26 -21.33 17.58
C ALA A 21 0.86 -21.49 18.25
N GLY A 22 -0.08 -22.12 17.55
CA GLY A 22 -1.46 -22.33 18.02
C GLY A 22 -2.39 -21.12 17.88
N GLN A 23 -1.91 -19.97 17.39
CA GLN A 23 -2.71 -18.78 17.12
C GLN A 23 -3.24 -18.81 15.67
N PRO A 24 -4.56 -18.97 15.45
CA PRO A 24 -5.11 -19.07 14.10
C PRO A 24 -5.23 -17.72 13.38
N ILE A 25 -5.24 -17.77 12.05
CA ILE A 25 -5.63 -16.62 11.23
C ILE A 25 -7.12 -16.30 11.44
N LYS A 26 -7.45 -15.03 11.63
CA LYS A 26 -8.81 -14.50 11.82
C LYS A 26 -9.23 -13.67 10.61
N LEU A 27 -10.53 -13.39 10.48
CA LEU A 27 -11.05 -12.51 9.41
C LEU A 27 -10.41 -11.12 9.41
N VAL A 28 -10.22 -10.54 10.60
CA VAL A 28 -9.57 -9.23 10.71
C VAL A 28 -8.14 -9.26 10.15
N HIS A 29 -7.39 -10.34 10.36
CA HIS A 29 -6.02 -10.45 9.85
C HIS A 29 -5.97 -10.50 8.31
N LEU A 30 -6.98 -11.11 7.67
CA LEU A 30 -7.11 -11.09 6.21
C LEU A 30 -7.45 -9.67 5.71
N ALA A 31 -8.35 -9.00 6.42
CA ALA A 31 -8.88 -7.70 6.02
C ALA A 31 -7.97 -6.52 6.34
N ASN A 32 -6.98 -6.67 7.22
CA ASN A 32 -6.02 -5.62 7.57
C ASN A 32 -4.57 -5.98 7.22
N THR A 33 -4.40 -6.94 6.31
CA THR A 33 -3.11 -7.40 5.76
C THR A 33 -2.12 -7.97 6.79
N THR A 34 -2.56 -8.41 7.97
CA THR A 34 -1.67 -9.01 8.99
C THR A 34 -1.78 -10.53 9.10
N SER A 35 -2.34 -11.18 8.08
CA SER A 35 -2.64 -12.63 8.08
C SER A 35 -1.43 -13.55 8.14
N ALA A 36 -0.24 -13.05 7.81
CA ALA A 36 0.96 -13.84 7.57
C ALA A 36 0.85 -14.87 6.42
N LEU A 37 -0.17 -14.76 5.55
CA LEU A 37 -0.25 -15.51 4.31
C LEU A 37 0.81 -15.06 3.30
N PRO A 38 1.22 -15.91 2.35
CA PRO A 38 2.05 -15.49 1.22
C PRO A 38 1.34 -14.42 0.39
N ASP A 39 2.10 -13.64 -0.38
CA ASP A 39 1.50 -12.56 -1.18
C ASP A 39 0.54 -13.12 -2.23
N ASN A 40 0.97 -14.15 -2.97
CA ASN A 40 0.20 -14.76 -4.05
C ASN A 40 0.10 -16.28 -3.89
N LEU A 41 -1.02 -16.82 -4.36
CA LEU A 41 -1.20 -18.25 -4.64
C LEU A 41 -1.67 -18.40 -6.11
N PRO A 42 -1.02 -19.24 -6.92
CA PRO A 42 0.15 -20.06 -6.57
C PRO A 42 1.37 -19.18 -6.33
N ASP A 43 2.31 -19.65 -5.52
CA ASP A 43 3.57 -18.95 -5.30
C ASP A 43 4.45 -19.04 -6.56
N LEU A 44 4.65 -17.91 -7.22
CA LEU A 44 5.45 -17.78 -8.44
C LEU A 44 6.85 -17.21 -8.18
N THR A 45 7.22 -16.95 -6.92
CA THR A 45 8.42 -16.17 -6.55
C THR A 45 9.68 -16.71 -7.20
N ALA A 46 9.92 -18.03 -7.13
CA ALA A 46 11.11 -18.67 -7.71
C ALA A 46 11.18 -18.53 -9.24
N ILE A 47 10.04 -18.57 -9.92
CA ILE A 47 9.94 -18.42 -11.38
C ILE A 47 10.19 -16.97 -11.78
N LEU A 48 9.58 -16.02 -11.07
CA LEU A 48 9.66 -14.60 -11.42
C LEU A 48 11.04 -14.00 -11.13
N GLN A 49 11.72 -14.45 -10.07
CA GLN A 49 13.09 -14.00 -9.75
C GLN A 49 14.12 -14.29 -10.86
N GLN A 50 13.87 -15.31 -11.68
CA GLN A 50 14.77 -15.71 -12.77
C GLN A 50 14.30 -15.21 -14.14
N ALA A 51 13.10 -14.62 -14.20
CA ALA A 51 12.47 -14.22 -15.46
C ALA A 51 13.02 -12.87 -15.94
N PRO A 52 13.24 -12.70 -17.26
CA PRO A 52 13.44 -11.38 -17.85
C PRO A 52 12.26 -10.46 -17.52
N PRO A 53 12.47 -9.19 -17.13
CA PRO A 53 11.40 -8.28 -16.72
C PRO A 53 10.24 -8.18 -17.72
N ASP A 54 10.55 -8.09 -19.01
CA ASP A 54 9.54 -7.97 -20.09
C ASP A 54 8.67 -9.24 -20.23
N SER A 55 9.11 -10.39 -19.69
CA SER A 55 8.38 -11.66 -19.76
C SER A 55 7.47 -11.93 -18.56
N ILE A 56 7.69 -11.23 -17.44
CA ILE A 56 6.96 -11.43 -16.17
C ILE A 56 5.43 -11.35 -16.36
N PRO A 57 4.86 -10.34 -17.06
CA PRO A 57 3.41 -10.24 -17.24
C PRO A 57 2.82 -11.45 -17.95
N ALA A 58 3.48 -11.95 -18.99
CA ALA A 58 3.03 -13.13 -19.73
C ALA A 58 3.09 -14.41 -18.89
N LEU A 59 4.13 -14.57 -18.07
CA LEU A 59 4.27 -15.71 -17.16
C LEU A 59 3.15 -15.72 -16.11
N ILE A 60 2.88 -14.57 -15.49
CA ILE A 60 1.79 -14.44 -14.51
C ILE A 60 0.44 -14.74 -15.18
N LEU A 61 0.13 -14.15 -16.35
CA LEU A 61 -1.12 -14.43 -17.06
C LEU A 61 -1.27 -15.92 -17.40
N ARG A 62 -0.19 -16.58 -17.81
CA ARG A 62 -0.21 -18.01 -18.13
C ARG A 62 -0.49 -18.84 -16.89
N ALA A 63 0.23 -18.60 -15.79
CA ALA A 63 0.05 -19.34 -14.54
C ALA A 63 -1.37 -19.15 -13.98
N SER A 64 -1.85 -17.92 -14.00
CA SER A 64 -3.12 -17.56 -13.40
C SER A 64 -4.34 -17.92 -14.27
N SER A 65 -4.18 -18.10 -15.59
CA SER A 65 -5.31 -18.48 -16.47
C SER A 65 -5.78 -19.93 -16.30
N THR A 66 -4.92 -20.80 -15.78
CA THR A 66 -5.23 -22.21 -15.48
C THR A 66 -5.48 -22.47 -13.99
N TYR A 67 -5.28 -21.46 -13.14
CA TYR A 67 -5.38 -21.59 -11.70
C TYR A 67 -6.83 -21.47 -11.21
N THR A 68 -7.36 -22.55 -10.64
CA THR A 68 -8.75 -22.63 -10.17
C THR A 68 -8.88 -22.37 -8.68
N LYS A 69 -10.09 -22.00 -8.24
CA LYS A 69 -10.48 -21.96 -6.82
C LYS A 69 -10.21 -23.27 -6.08
N GLN A 70 -10.33 -24.42 -6.76
CA GLN A 70 -9.99 -25.72 -6.18
C GLN A 70 -8.48 -25.86 -5.94
N GLN A 71 -7.64 -25.41 -6.88
CA GLN A 71 -6.19 -25.37 -6.67
C GLN A 71 -5.80 -24.35 -5.59
N PHE A 72 -6.46 -23.19 -5.52
CA PHE A 72 -6.24 -22.24 -4.42
C PHE A 72 -6.41 -22.90 -3.05
N TYR A 73 -7.53 -23.61 -2.84
CA TYR A 73 -7.75 -24.34 -1.59
C TYR A 73 -6.78 -25.50 -1.37
N ALA A 74 -6.35 -26.19 -2.44
CA ALA A 74 -5.33 -27.22 -2.34
C ALA A 74 -3.98 -26.64 -1.89
N ASP A 75 -3.54 -25.54 -2.49
CA ASP A 75 -2.29 -24.86 -2.15
C ASP A 75 -2.35 -24.24 -0.76
N LEU A 76 -3.53 -23.80 -0.31
CA LEU A 76 -3.75 -23.27 1.03
C LEU A 76 -3.40 -24.30 2.13
N HIS A 77 -3.49 -25.60 1.86
CA HIS A 77 -3.03 -26.65 2.80
C HIS A 77 -1.51 -26.71 2.94
N ALA A 78 -0.75 -26.21 1.96
CA ALA A 78 0.71 -26.17 2.00
C ALA A 78 1.25 -24.90 2.68
N VAL A 79 0.42 -23.88 2.88
CA VAL A 79 0.80 -22.62 3.51
C VAL A 79 1.25 -22.85 4.96
N LYS A 80 2.35 -22.20 5.32
CA LYS A 80 2.90 -22.17 6.67
C LYS A 80 3.16 -20.71 7.04
N PRO A 81 2.31 -20.10 7.88
CA PRO A 81 2.63 -18.79 8.46
C PRO A 81 4.01 -18.85 9.12
N ASP A 82 4.83 -17.83 8.89
CA ASP A 82 6.19 -17.72 9.43
C ASP A 82 6.26 -16.81 10.67
N THR A 83 5.14 -16.15 11.01
CA THR A 83 5.00 -15.27 12.16
C THR A 83 3.59 -15.37 12.75
N VAL A 84 3.40 -14.77 13.93
CA VAL A 84 2.10 -14.68 14.61
C VAL A 84 1.15 -13.82 13.77
N PRO A 85 -0.02 -14.34 13.33
CA PRO A 85 -1.03 -13.52 12.65
C PRO A 85 -1.46 -12.33 13.52
N GLY A 86 -1.60 -11.16 12.91
CA GLY A 86 -1.88 -9.91 13.62
C GLY A 86 -0.63 -9.10 14.00
N LEU A 87 0.57 -9.68 13.90
CA LEU A 87 1.79 -9.01 14.35
C LEU A 87 2.37 -8.05 13.31
N ILE A 88 2.58 -8.54 12.09
CA ILE A 88 3.31 -7.81 11.03
C ILE A 88 2.37 -7.63 9.82
N PRO A 89 2.17 -6.40 9.33
CA PRO A 89 1.42 -6.14 8.12
C PRO A 89 2.27 -6.58 6.92
N ARG A 90 1.67 -7.38 6.04
CA ARG A 90 2.22 -7.81 4.76
C ARG A 90 1.11 -7.92 3.74
N HIS A 91 1.27 -7.21 2.63
CA HIS A 91 0.35 -7.31 1.51
C HIS A 91 0.15 -8.79 1.12
N SER A 92 -1.10 -9.17 0.86
CA SER A 92 -1.44 -10.53 0.43
C SER A 92 -2.68 -10.55 -0.45
N ASN A 93 -2.45 -10.68 -1.75
CA ASN A 93 -3.51 -11.01 -2.71
C ASN A 93 -4.20 -12.33 -2.34
N ALA A 94 -3.46 -13.32 -1.83
CA ALA A 94 -4.04 -14.58 -1.37
C ALA A 94 -5.00 -14.36 -0.18
N GLY A 95 -4.67 -13.46 0.75
CA GLY A 95 -5.55 -13.07 1.85
C GLY A 95 -6.85 -12.42 1.39
N ALA A 96 -6.76 -11.49 0.43
CA ALA A 96 -7.93 -10.85 -0.17
C ALA A 96 -8.82 -11.85 -0.93
N GLN A 97 -8.23 -12.79 -1.68
CA GLN A 97 -8.96 -13.86 -2.36
C GLN A 97 -9.66 -14.80 -1.38
N LEU A 98 -8.96 -15.22 -0.32
CA LEU A 98 -9.55 -16.07 0.72
C LEU A 98 -10.74 -15.39 1.39
N LEU A 99 -10.64 -14.08 1.68
CA LEU A 99 -11.75 -13.30 2.22
C LEU A 99 -12.95 -13.32 1.27
N ALA A 100 -12.74 -13.16 -0.03
CA ALA A 100 -13.81 -13.24 -1.02
C ALA A 100 -14.44 -14.63 -1.11
N TYR A 101 -13.66 -15.71 -1.10
CA TYR A 101 -14.21 -17.07 -1.14
C TYR A 101 -14.96 -17.45 0.15
N ILE A 102 -14.56 -16.89 1.29
CA ILE A 102 -15.34 -16.98 2.53
C ILE A 102 -16.68 -16.28 2.35
N LEU A 103 -16.71 -15.06 1.80
CA LEU A 103 -17.96 -14.35 1.53
C LEU A 103 -18.87 -15.15 0.60
N GLU A 104 -18.34 -15.71 -0.49
CA GLU A 104 -19.13 -16.55 -1.40
C GLU A 104 -19.71 -17.78 -0.71
N SER A 105 -18.95 -18.41 0.18
CA SER A 105 -19.40 -19.57 0.96
C SER A 105 -20.47 -19.18 1.98
N VAL A 106 -20.37 -18.00 2.60
CA VAL A 106 -21.35 -17.51 3.57
C VAL A 106 -22.65 -17.09 2.89
N TYR A 107 -22.55 -16.36 1.78
CA TYR A 107 -23.70 -15.79 1.07
C TYR A 107 -24.24 -16.68 -0.05
N GLN A 108 -23.58 -17.79 -0.35
CA GLN A 108 -23.90 -18.70 -1.47
C GLN A 108 -24.07 -17.94 -2.80
N THR A 109 -23.23 -16.92 -3.01
CA THR A 109 -23.33 -15.94 -4.10
C THR A 109 -21.93 -15.56 -4.57
N PRO A 110 -21.63 -15.54 -5.89
CA PRO A 110 -20.32 -15.12 -6.41
C PRO A 110 -19.92 -13.72 -5.94
N TYR A 111 -18.62 -13.51 -5.71
CA TYR A 111 -18.09 -12.27 -5.14
C TYR A 111 -18.51 -11.03 -5.94
N GLU A 112 -18.45 -11.07 -7.26
CA GLU A 112 -18.79 -9.94 -8.13
C GLU A 112 -20.25 -9.55 -7.99
N LYS A 113 -21.13 -10.54 -7.73
CA LYS A 113 -22.56 -10.31 -7.48
C LYS A 113 -22.81 -9.72 -6.10
N LEU A 114 -21.96 -10.02 -5.12
CA LEU A 114 -21.99 -9.34 -3.83
C LEU A 114 -21.56 -7.88 -3.97
N VAL A 115 -20.46 -7.60 -4.68
CA VAL A 115 -20.03 -6.22 -4.98
C VAL A 115 -21.11 -5.46 -5.74
N GLU A 116 -21.71 -6.08 -6.77
CA GLU A 116 -22.80 -5.49 -7.54
C GLU A 116 -24.01 -5.14 -6.66
N LYS A 117 -24.42 -6.06 -5.77
CA LYS A 117 -25.59 -5.91 -4.91
C LYS A 117 -25.39 -4.89 -3.79
N TYR A 118 -24.26 -4.96 -3.10
CA TYR A 118 -24.04 -4.20 -1.86
C TYR A 118 -23.33 -2.86 -2.09
N ILE A 119 -22.62 -2.69 -3.21
CA ILE A 119 -21.85 -1.48 -3.50
C ILE A 119 -22.31 -0.84 -4.81
N ALA A 120 -22.19 -1.55 -5.95
CA ALA A 120 -22.33 -0.91 -7.26
C ALA A 120 -23.75 -0.40 -7.54
N LYS A 121 -24.78 -1.22 -7.29
CA LYS A 121 -26.19 -0.83 -7.49
C LYS A 121 -26.66 0.29 -6.56
N PRO A 122 -26.44 0.21 -5.23
CA PRO A 122 -26.80 1.30 -4.32
C PRO A 122 -26.15 2.65 -4.69
N LEU A 123 -24.91 2.61 -5.17
CA LEU A 123 -24.17 3.81 -5.57
C LEU A 123 -24.37 4.19 -7.06
N GLN A 124 -25.18 3.43 -7.80
CA GLN A 124 -25.46 3.65 -9.21
C GLN A 124 -24.18 3.77 -10.06
N LEU A 125 -23.21 2.90 -9.78
CA LEU A 125 -21.96 2.82 -10.53
C LEU A 125 -22.24 2.27 -11.93
N GLN A 126 -21.73 2.94 -12.95
CA GLN A 126 -22.06 2.66 -14.36
C GLN A 126 -21.02 1.76 -15.05
N SER A 127 -19.77 1.81 -14.59
CA SER A 127 -18.68 0.99 -15.11
C SER A 127 -18.87 -0.45 -14.64
N ALA A 128 -18.74 -1.39 -15.57
CA ALA A 128 -18.94 -2.80 -15.26
C ALA A 128 -17.81 -3.34 -14.38
N VAL A 129 -18.20 -3.94 -13.24
CA VAL A 129 -17.39 -4.86 -12.42
C VAL A 129 -16.67 -5.92 -13.29
N GLN A 130 -17.26 -6.25 -14.43
CA GLN A 130 -16.83 -7.30 -15.36
C GLN A 130 -16.55 -6.75 -16.78
N ALA A 131 -15.82 -5.65 -16.92
CA ALA A 131 -15.38 -5.25 -18.25
C ALA A 131 -14.53 -6.36 -18.87
N LYS A 132 -14.96 -6.91 -20.01
CA LYS A 132 -14.26 -7.96 -20.76
C LYS A 132 -13.40 -7.35 -21.87
N ALA A 133 -12.43 -8.12 -22.37
CA ALA A 133 -11.68 -7.78 -23.57
C ALA A 133 -12.62 -7.37 -24.72
N GLY A 134 -12.31 -6.26 -25.40
CA GLY A 134 -13.12 -5.71 -26.49
C GLY A 134 -14.13 -4.62 -26.09
N ASN A 135 -14.22 -4.27 -24.80
CA ASN A 135 -14.97 -3.08 -24.38
C ASN A 135 -14.23 -1.79 -24.80
N SER A 136 -14.85 -1.00 -25.69
CA SER A 136 -14.28 0.24 -26.23
C SER A 136 -14.09 1.35 -25.20
N GLN A 137 -14.70 1.23 -24.02
CA GLN A 137 -14.55 2.17 -22.91
C GLN A 137 -13.32 1.87 -22.04
N LEU A 138 -12.62 0.75 -22.27
CA LEU A 138 -11.42 0.43 -21.52
C LEU A 138 -10.21 1.22 -22.05
N ALA A 139 -9.55 1.94 -21.15
CA ALA A 139 -8.23 2.49 -21.41
C ALA A 139 -7.23 1.37 -21.72
N VAL A 140 -6.23 1.65 -22.55
CA VAL A 140 -5.11 0.73 -22.84
C VAL A 140 -3.95 1.08 -21.92
N GLY A 141 -3.45 0.08 -21.19
CA GLY A 141 -2.35 0.24 -20.24
C GLY A 141 -0.99 0.11 -20.92
N HIS A 142 0.02 0.79 -20.39
CA HIS A 142 1.38 0.81 -20.93
C HIS A 142 2.44 0.62 -19.84
N ASN A 143 3.57 -0.01 -20.17
CA ASN A 143 4.73 -0.03 -19.29
C ASN A 143 5.64 1.19 -19.50
N GLU A 144 6.74 1.26 -18.76
CA GLU A 144 7.76 2.33 -18.84
C GLU A 144 8.33 2.58 -20.25
N LYS A 145 8.28 1.58 -21.15
CA LYS A 145 8.75 1.67 -22.54
C LYS A 145 7.66 2.16 -23.51
N GLY A 146 6.46 2.46 -23.00
CA GLY A 146 5.28 2.77 -23.80
C GLY A 146 4.70 1.54 -24.52
N HIS A 147 5.13 0.32 -24.19
CA HIS A 147 4.56 -0.89 -24.77
C HIS A 147 3.20 -1.17 -24.15
N ARG A 148 2.24 -1.55 -25.00
CA ARG A 148 0.90 -1.94 -24.56
C ARG A 148 0.97 -3.18 -23.68
N MET A 149 0.32 -3.09 -22.53
CA MET A 149 0.25 -4.17 -21.57
C MET A 149 -1.07 -4.95 -21.69
N PRO A 150 -1.03 -6.28 -21.55
CA PRO A 150 -2.24 -7.08 -21.51
C PRO A 150 -3.05 -6.75 -20.25
N TYR A 151 -4.37 -6.73 -20.39
CA TYR A 151 -5.24 -6.62 -19.23
C TYR A 151 -5.09 -7.85 -18.34
N HIS A 152 -4.98 -7.61 -17.04
CA HIS A 152 -5.04 -8.65 -16.02
C HIS A 152 -6.51 -9.05 -15.76
N PHE A 153 -7.15 -9.77 -16.69
CA PHE A 153 -8.51 -10.32 -16.51
C PHE A 153 -8.39 -11.73 -15.93
N ILE A 154 -8.45 -11.88 -14.61
CA ILE A 154 -8.28 -13.21 -14.00
C ILE A 154 -9.42 -13.44 -13.04
N GLY A 155 -10.41 -14.23 -13.47
CA GLY A 155 -11.66 -14.44 -12.75
C GLY A 155 -11.48 -14.82 -11.27
N ASN A 156 -10.45 -15.61 -10.94
CA ASN A 156 -10.19 -16.02 -9.56
C ASN A 156 -9.39 -14.99 -8.73
N LEU A 157 -8.71 -14.03 -9.37
CA LEU A 157 -7.94 -12.95 -8.74
C LEU A 157 -8.70 -11.60 -8.77
N GLU A 158 -9.91 -11.56 -9.32
CA GLU A 158 -10.74 -10.35 -9.33
C GLU A 158 -10.87 -9.69 -7.95
N PRO A 159 -11.01 -10.44 -6.83
CA PRO A 159 -11.12 -9.83 -5.51
C PRO A 159 -9.86 -9.11 -5.01
N SER A 160 -8.68 -9.41 -5.55
CA SER A 160 -7.41 -8.83 -5.12
C SER A 160 -6.88 -7.71 -6.03
N GLY A 161 -7.67 -7.28 -7.04
CA GLY A 161 -7.25 -6.17 -7.91
C GLY A 161 -7.85 -6.15 -9.32
N GLY A 162 -8.85 -6.98 -9.63
CA GLY A 162 -9.40 -7.08 -10.99
C GLY A 162 -10.57 -6.13 -11.30
N LEU A 163 -11.03 -5.34 -10.32
CA LEU A 163 -12.17 -4.43 -10.50
C LEU A 163 -11.80 -3.21 -11.36
N ARG A 164 -12.74 -2.77 -12.21
CA ARG A 164 -12.53 -1.65 -13.15
C ARG A 164 -13.66 -0.65 -13.02
N TYR A 165 -13.32 0.57 -12.59
CA TYR A 165 -14.26 1.67 -12.46
C TYR A 165 -13.66 2.95 -13.05
N SER A 166 -14.52 3.78 -13.65
CA SER A 166 -14.14 5.12 -14.08
C SER A 166 -13.87 6.04 -12.88
N ALA A 167 -13.17 7.15 -13.11
CA ALA A 167 -13.01 8.19 -12.10
C ALA A 167 -14.37 8.72 -11.60
N ALA A 168 -15.36 8.85 -12.50
CA ALA A 168 -16.70 9.31 -12.14
C ALA A 168 -17.42 8.37 -11.16
N ASP A 169 -17.26 7.06 -11.33
CA ASP A 169 -17.82 6.08 -10.39
C ASP A 169 -17.05 6.05 -9.07
N MET A 170 -15.72 6.16 -9.13
CA MET A 170 -14.90 6.19 -7.93
C MET A 170 -15.15 7.44 -7.07
N VAL A 171 -15.50 8.58 -7.67
CA VAL A 171 -15.92 9.77 -6.90
C VAL A 171 -17.23 9.51 -6.14
N LYS A 172 -18.19 8.75 -6.69
CA LYS A 172 -19.40 8.33 -5.95
C LYS A 172 -19.05 7.40 -4.79
N TYR A 173 -18.12 6.47 -5.02
CA TYR A 173 -17.62 5.59 -3.97
C TYR A 173 -16.91 6.38 -2.85
N LEU A 174 -16.10 7.38 -3.20
CA LEU A 174 -15.47 8.28 -2.23
C LEU A 174 -16.50 9.08 -1.43
N ALA A 175 -17.54 9.63 -2.09
CA ALA A 175 -18.62 10.31 -1.39
C ALA A 175 -19.34 9.40 -0.38
N TYR A 176 -19.52 8.12 -0.73
CA TYR A 176 -20.07 7.11 0.17
C TYR A 176 -19.16 6.82 1.37
N GLN A 177 -17.84 6.72 1.17
CA GLN A 177 -16.87 6.56 2.26
C GLN A 177 -16.84 7.79 3.18
N LEU A 178 -16.78 8.99 2.60
CA LEU A 178 -16.73 10.26 3.33
C LEU A 178 -17.95 10.49 4.22
N ALA A 179 -19.12 9.98 3.84
CA ALA A 179 -20.34 10.18 4.62
C ALA A 179 -20.33 9.50 5.98
N GLU A 180 -19.53 8.42 6.16
CA GLU A 180 -19.43 7.58 7.38
C GLU A 180 -20.78 7.13 8.01
N SER A 181 -21.90 7.29 7.30
CA SER A 181 -23.25 7.02 7.79
C SER A 181 -23.64 5.55 7.68
N ASN A 182 -22.98 4.81 6.78
CA ASN A 182 -23.15 3.38 6.66
C ASN A 182 -22.30 2.65 7.70
N LYS A 183 -22.90 1.69 8.42
CA LYS A 183 -22.21 0.93 9.49
C LYS A 183 -20.99 0.15 9.00
N ALA A 184 -21.00 -0.37 7.77
CA ALA A 184 -19.85 -1.09 7.20
C ALA A 184 -18.71 -0.13 6.85
N VAL A 185 -19.02 1.08 6.38
CA VAL A 185 -18.03 2.15 6.16
C VAL A 185 -17.42 2.60 7.47
N ALA A 186 -18.25 2.94 8.46
CA ALA A 186 -17.77 3.35 9.77
C ALA A 186 -16.87 2.29 10.43
N LEU A 187 -17.13 1.01 10.13
CA LEU A 187 -16.36 -0.12 10.62
C LEU A 187 -15.06 -0.33 9.86
N SER A 188 -15.04 -0.14 8.54
CA SER A 188 -13.80 -0.23 7.76
C SER A 188 -12.81 0.90 8.09
N HIS A 189 -13.31 2.00 8.66
CA HIS A 189 -12.50 3.13 9.09
C HIS A 189 -11.96 3.01 10.52
N GLN A 190 -12.28 1.94 11.26
CA GLN A 190 -11.71 1.69 12.58
C GLN A 190 -10.31 1.13 12.45
N ILE A 191 -9.37 1.64 13.25
CA ILE A 191 -8.02 1.09 13.35
C ILE A 191 -8.14 -0.35 13.88
N THR A 192 -7.64 -1.31 13.10
CA THR A 192 -7.58 -2.72 13.50
C THR A 192 -6.16 -3.24 13.66
N TRP A 193 -5.17 -2.47 13.20
CA TRP A 193 -3.76 -2.70 13.44
C TRP A 193 -3.00 -1.38 13.47
N GLY A 194 -1.95 -1.33 14.28
CA GLY A 194 -1.03 -0.20 14.33
C GLY A 194 -1.59 1.06 14.98
N ARG A 195 -0.99 2.20 14.68
CA ARG A 195 -1.36 3.52 15.23
C ARG A 195 -1.13 4.60 14.17
N VAL A 196 -2.04 5.57 14.11
CA VAL A 196 -2.02 6.62 13.07
C VAL A 196 -0.80 7.55 13.14
N ASP A 197 -0.10 7.58 14.27
CA ASP A 197 1.15 8.32 14.46
C ASP A 197 2.39 7.59 13.93
N ALA A 198 2.23 6.33 13.51
CA ALA A 198 3.21 5.54 12.78
C ALA A 198 2.52 5.02 11.50
N GLU A 199 2.21 3.73 11.47
CA GLU A 199 1.40 3.09 10.44
C GLU A 199 0.13 2.51 11.09
N ALA A 200 -1.04 2.79 10.51
CA ALA A 200 -2.30 2.20 10.93
C ALA A 200 -3.05 1.60 9.74
N ILE A 201 -3.79 0.52 10.01
CA ILE A 201 -4.60 -0.16 9.02
C ILE A 201 -6.00 -0.36 9.56
N GLY A 202 -6.99 0.05 8.78
CA GLY A 202 -8.40 -0.24 8.99
C GLY A 202 -8.78 -1.61 8.41
N LEU A 203 -9.96 -1.72 7.79
CA LEU A 203 -10.26 -2.86 6.93
C LEU A 203 -9.91 -2.47 5.49
N ASN A 204 -8.74 -2.90 5.04
CA ASN A 204 -8.09 -2.59 3.75
C ASN A 204 -7.81 -1.10 3.49
N TRP A 205 -7.94 -0.23 4.48
CA TRP A 205 -7.50 1.17 4.36
C TRP A 205 -6.19 1.37 5.10
N THR A 206 -5.18 1.90 4.43
CA THR A 206 -4.05 2.52 5.13
C THR A 206 -4.54 3.83 5.73
N MET A 207 -4.33 4.01 7.02
CA MET A 207 -4.80 5.16 7.79
C MET A 207 -3.60 5.99 8.25
N ARG A 208 -3.68 7.29 8.00
CA ARG A 208 -2.62 8.25 8.30
C ARG A 208 -3.21 9.50 8.95
N GLN A 209 -2.34 10.31 9.52
CA GLN A 209 -2.65 11.68 9.93
C GLN A 209 -1.98 12.68 9.01
N THR A 210 -2.72 13.70 8.61
CA THR A 210 -2.16 14.88 7.95
C THR A 210 -1.30 15.68 8.94
N PRO A 211 -0.46 16.62 8.46
CA PRO A 211 0.38 17.41 9.36
C PRO A 211 -0.33 18.26 10.39
N ASP A 212 -1.63 18.50 10.21
CA ASP A 212 -2.53 19.16 11.16
C ASP A 212 -3.53 18.18 11.81
N SER A 213 -3.13 16.91 11.92
CA SER A 213 -3.79 15.85 12.67
C SER A 213 -5.20 15.45 12.17
N LYS A 214 -5.53 15.71 10.90
CA LYS A 214 -6.77 15.20 10.28
C LYS A 214 -6.60 13.77 9.80
N ARG A 215 -7.68 12.99 9.72
CA ARG A 215 -7.61 11.61 9.23
C ARG A 215 -7.43 11.62 7.71
N GLN A 216 -6.55 10.74 7.24
CA GLN A 216 -6.40 10.42 5.84
C GLN A 216 -6.50 8.91 5.68
N PHE A 217 -7.31 8.49 4.73
CA PHE A 217 -7.43 7.10 4.31
C PHE A 217 -6.84 6.99 2.92
N VAL A 218 -6.04 5.97 2.68
CA VAL A 218 -5.33 5.76 1.41
C VAL A 218 -5.45 4.31 0.98
N HIS A 219 -5.63 4.11 -0.32
CA HIS A 219 -5.41 2.83 -0.97
C HIS A 219 -4.79 3.07 -2.35
N THR A 220 -3.72 2.34 -2.64
CA THR A 220 -3.04 2.33 -3.93
C THR A 220 -3.41 1.07 -4.71
N GLY A 221 -3.42 1.12 -6.04
CA GLY A 221 -3.63 -0.05 -6.89
C GLY A 221 -2.63 -0.11 -8.02
N GLY A 222 -2.28 -1.31 -8.44
CA GLY A 222 -1.36 -1.56 -9.55
C GLY A 222 -1.72 -2.85 -10.27
N THR A 223 -1.82 -2.78 -11.59
CA THR A 223 -1.88 -3.96 -12.47
C THR A 223 -1.01 -3.70 -13.69
N PHE A 224 -0.96 -4.62 -14.66
CA PHE A 224 -0.12 -4.46 -15.84
C PHE A 224 -0.48 -3.20 -16.64
N GLY A 225 0.39 -2.19 -16.56
CA GLY A 225 0.25 -0.91 -17.25
C GLY A 225 -0.85 0.00 -16.70
N PHE A 226 -1.31 -0.23 -15.46
CA PHE A 226 -2.25 0.67 -14.79
C PHE A 226 -1.86 0.88 -13.35
N ALA A 227 -2.03 2.12 -12.91
CA ALA A 227 -1.81 2.54 -11.54
C ALA A 227 -3.00 3.37 -11.06
N SER A 228 -3.34 3.26 -9.78
CA SER A 228 -4.39 4.04 -9.15
C SER A 228 -3.99 4.51 -7.76
N TYR A 229 -4.46 5.71 -7.43
CA TYR A 229 -4.31 6.29 -6.11
C TYR A 229 -5.66 6.81 -5.65
N CYS A 230 -6.10 6.35 -4.48
CA CYS A 230 -7.36 6.75 -3.86
C CYS A 230 -7.06 7.26 -2.47
N SER A 231 -7.51 8.47 -2.15
CA SER A 231 -7.41 9.00 -0.79
C SER A 231 -8.59 9.88 -0.42
N PHE A 232 -8.92 9.94 0.86
CA PHE A 232 -9.96 10.83 1.36
C PHE A 232 -9.74 11.25 2.81
N TYR A 233 -10.34 12.38 3.16
CA TYR A 233 -10.17 13.13 4.40
C TYR A 233 -11.55 13.50 4.95
N PRO A 234 -12.13 12.70 5.86
CA PRO A 234 -13.47 12.93 6.38
C PRO A 234 -13.64 14.34 6.97
N GLU A 235 -12.65 14.84 7.71
CA GLU A 235 -12.70 16.17 8.35
C GLU A 235 -12.67 17.32 7.34
N LEU A 236 -12.21 17.09 6.11
CA LEU A 236 -12.24 18.07 5.02
C LEU A 236 -13.45 17.92 4.10
N GLY A 237 -14.21 16.81 4.24
CA GLY A 237 -15.24 16.43 3.28
C GLY A 237 -14.70 16.23 1.88
N PHE A 238 -13.44 15.77 1.76
CA PHE A 238 -12.69 15.78 0.50
C PHE A 238 -12.11 14.43 0.15
N GLY A 239 -12.13 14.08 -1.14
CA GLY A 239 -11.58 12.83 -1.65
C GLY A 239 -10.98 13.02 -3.05
N ILE A 240 -9.92 12.28 -3.32
CA ILE A 240 -9.22 12.27 -4.60
C ILE A 240 -9.13 10.83 -5.09
N VAL A 241 -9.43 10.65 -6.38
CA VAL A 241 -9.07 9.46 -7.13
C VAL A 241 -8.25 9.88 -8.35
N VAL A 242 -7.09 9.27 -8.53
CA VAL A 242 -6.25 9.43 -9.72
C VAL A 242 -6.03 8.07 -10.36
N LEU A 243 -6.26 7.99 -11.67
CA LEU A 243 -6.10 6.78 -12.47
C LEU A 243 -5.09 7.05 -13.59
N ALA A 244 -4.12 6.17 -13.74
CA ALA A 244 -3.13 6.21 -14.81
C ALA A 244 -3.17 4.92 -15.63
N ASN A 245 -3.02 5.05 -16.95
CA ASN A 245 -2.89 3.94 -17.91
C ASN A 245 -1.43 3.72 -18.34
N GLU A 246 -0.53 4.02 -17.42
CA GLU A 246 0.91 3.80 -17.47
C GLU A 246 1.29 3.27 -16.07
N SER A 247 2.20 2.32 -16.00
CA SER A 247 2.76 1.84 -14.73
C SER A 247 4.23 1.47 -14.89
N ASP A 248 5.04 2.18 -14.11
CA ASP A 248 6.47 2.03 -13.91
C ASP A 248 6.78 2.11 -12.39
N PRO A 249 8.02 1.84 -11.96
CA PRO A 249 8.38 1.86 -10.53
C PRO A 249 8.14 3.20 -9.82
N GLN A 250 8.05 4.31 -10.55
CA GLN A 250 7.87 5.66 -10.04
C GLN A 250 6.43 6.17 -10.17
N THR A 251 5.55 5.49 -10.91
CA THR A 251 4.19 5.97 -11.16
C THR A 251 3.41 6.21 -9.86
N GLN A 252 3.50 5.30 -8.88
CA GLN A 252 2.78 5.46 -7.61
C GLN A 252 3.22 6.71 -6.84
N GLY A 253 4.52 6.99 -6.78
CA GLY A 253 5.04 8.22 -6.19
C GLY A 253 4.52 9.46 -6.91
N ARG A 254 4.49 9.45 -8.26
CA ARG A 254 3.93 10.57 -9.04
C ARG A 254 2.43 10.77 -8.79
N LEU A 255 1.66 9.70 -8.59
CA LEU A 255 0.23 9.80 -8.26
C LEU A 255 0.02 10.37 -6.86
N TRP A 256 0.84 9.95 -5.89
CA TRP A 256 0.83 10.50 -4.53
C TRP A 256 1.18 11.99 -4.53
N ASP A 257 2.21 12.38 -5.29
CA ASP A 257 2.66 13.78 -5.45
C ASP A 257 1.53 14.64 -6.00
N LEU A 258 0.89 14.17 -7.08
CA LEU A 258 -0.23 14.87 -7.70
C LEU A 258 -1.41 15.02 -6.72
N ALA A 259 -1.74 13.96 -5.96
CA ALA A 259 -2.80 14.03 -4.97
C ALA A 259 -2.50 15.06 -3.87
N HIS A 260 -1.26 15.12 -3.36
CA HIS A 260 -0.85 16.12 -2.36
C HIS A 260 -0.87 17.54 -2.92
N GLN A 261 -0.38 17.75 -4.14
CA GLN A 261 -0.45 19.05 -4.81
C GLN A 261 -1.90 19.51 -5.00
N ILE A 262 -2.83 18.61 -5.31
CA ILE A 262 -4.26 18.93 -5.38
C ILE A 262 -4.79 19.37 -4.01
N VAL A 263 -4.49 18.64 -2.93
CA VAL A 263 -4.94 19.01 -1.57
C VAL A 263 -4.37 20.38 -1.18
N GLU A 264 -3.06 20.59 -1.32
CA GLU A 264 -2.42 21.87 -0.98
C GLU A 264 -2.91 23.01 -1.89
N GLY A 265 -3.22 22.74 -3.16
CA GLY A 265 -3.78 23.73 -4.07
C GLY A 265 -5.21 24.15 -3.71
N VAL A 266 -6.01 23.26 -3.13
CA VAL A 266 -7.41 23.53 -2.74
C VAL A 266 -7.49 24.15 -1.33
N TYR A 267 -6.73 23.63 -0.37
CA TYR A 267 -6.84 24.00 1.04
C TYR A 267 -5.66 24.83 1.57
N GLY A 268 -4.62 25.01 0.77
CA GLY A 268 -3.34 25.59 1.21
C GLY A 268 -2.48 24.59 1.97
N VAL A 269 -1.23 25.00 2.23
CA VAL A 269 -0.32 24.26 3.11
C VAL A 269 -0.77 24.46 4.56
N PRO A 270 -0.92 23.41 5.38
CA PRO A 270 -1.26 23.57 6.79
C PRO A 270 -0.27 24.50 7.51
N PRO A 271 -0.72 25.43 8.38
CA PRO A 271 0.16 26.42 9.02
C PRO A 271 1.36 25.80 9.76
N ALA A 272 1.15 24.70 10.48
CA ALA A 272 2.20 23.96 11.16
C ALA A 272 3.26 23.41 10.20
N LEU A 273 2.83 22.82 9.08
CA LEU A 273 3.72 22.33 8.03
C LEU A 273 4.45 23.47 7.33
N GLN A 274 3.77 24.59 7.10
CA GLN A 274 4.37 25.78 6.53
C GLN A 274 5.45 26.35 7.45
N ALA A 275 5.19 26.45 8.76
CA ALA A 275 6.17 26.88 9.76
C ALA A 275 7.40 25.96 9.77
N PHE A 276 7.18 24.64 9.73
CA PHE A 276 8.24 23.65 9.63
C PHE A 276 9.06 23.80 8.34
N ARG A 277 8.41 23.86 7.17
CA ARG A 277 9.05 24.08 5.86
C ARG A 277 9.88 25.36 5.83
N SER A 278 9.33 26.46 6.34
CA SER A 278 10.03 27.75 6.39
C SER A 278 11.23 27.73 7.33
N ALA A 279 11.13 27.09 8.50
CA ALA A 279 12.24 26.95 9.43
C ALA A 279 13.36 26.06 8.86
N LEU A 280 13.00 24.95 8.22
CA LEU A 280 13.94 24.05 7.54
C LEU A 280 14.54 24.66 6.26
N ALA A 281 13.95 25.71 5.69
CA ALA A 281 14.56 26.41 4.56
C ALA A 281 15.57 27.50 4.98
N SER A 282 15.68 27.81 6.28
CA SER A 282 16.57 28.86 6.79
C SER A 282 18.04 28.41 6.76
N LYS A 283 18.96 29.25 6.26
CA LYS A 283 20.36 28.86 6.04
C LYS A 283 21.11 28.37 7.29
N ASP A 284 20.64 28.76 8.47
CA ASP A 284 21.26 28.45 9.77
C ASP A 284 20.42 27.46 10.60
N HIS A 285 19.55 26.68 9.96
CA HIS A 285 18.80 25.66 10.70
C HIS A 285 19.75 24.59 11.27
N GLY A 286 19.48 24.16 12.51
CA GLY A 286 20.16 23.02 13.12
C GLY A 286 19.73 21.70 12.49
N ARG A 287 19.75 20.61 13.26
CA ARG A 287 19.19 19.34 12.79
C ARG A 287 17.69 19.51 12.51
N ALA A 288 17.19 18.79 11.50
CA ALA A 288 15.76 18.78 11.19
C ALA A 288 14.90 18.38 12.41
N LEU A 289 15.40 17.51 13.29
CA LEU A 289 14.75 17.16 14.55
C LEU A 289 14.63 18.34 15.53
N ASP A 290 15.66 19.20 15.61
CA ASP A 290 15.63 20.38 16.47
C ASP A 290 14.60 21.40 15.95
N VAL A 291 14.55 21.57 14.62
CA VAL A 291 13.54 22.38 13.94
C VAL A 291 12.14 21.83 14.21
N TYR A 292 11.93 20.53 14.03
CA TYR A 292 10.66 19.87 14.31
C TYR A 292 10.21 20.11 15.74
N ASN A 293 11.09 19.87 16.72
CA ASN A 293 10.80 20.06 18.14
C ASN A 293 10.53 21.53 18.49
N ALA A 294 11.23 22.48 17.86
CA ALA A 294 10.98 23.90 18.06
C ALA A 294 9.62 24.32 17.52
N VAL A 295 9.26 23.89 16.31
CA VAL A 295 7.96 24.19 15.70
C VAL A 295 6.83 23.52 16.48
N LYS A 296 7.00 22.28 16.93
CA LYS A 296 5.99 21.56 17.73
C LYS A 296 5.65 22.25 19.06
N LYS A 297 6.56 23.07 19.61
CA LYS A 297 6.26 23.88 20.81
C LYS A 297 5.24 24.98 20.55
N THR A 298 5.21 25.54 19.34
CA THR A 298 4.25 26.58 18.94
C THR A 298 3.08 26.03 18.13
N HIS A 299 3.25 24.86 17.52
CA HIS A 299 2.29 24.11 16.73
C HIS A 299 2.17 22.67 17.26
N PRO A 300 1.54 22.44 18.42
CA PRO A 300 1.41 21.11 19.02
C PRO A 300 0.65 20.11 18.13
N GLU A 301 -0.16 20.61 17.20
CA GLU A 301 -0.86 19.84 16.17
C GLU A 301 0.06 19.28 15.07
N LEU A 302 1.32 19.75 14.98
CA LEU A 302 2.26 19.31 13.97
C LEU A 302 2.53 17.81 14.10
N HIS A 303 2.02 17.08 13.12
CA HIS A 303 2.28 15.67 12.95
C HIS A 303 3.13 15.45 11.70
N LEU A 304 4.13 14.58 11.79
CA LEU A 304 4.91 14.14 10.64
C LEU A 304 5.02 12.63 10.77
N SER A 305 4.14 11.91 10.06
CA SER A 305 4.15 10.45 10.04
C SER A 305 5.33 9.93 9.23
N GLU A 306 5.73 8.69 9.50
CA GLU A 306 6.81 8.02 8.80
C GLU A 306 6.65 8.12 7.28
N ASP A 307 5.50 7.70 6.76
CA ASP A 307 5.20 7.73 5.33
C ASP A 307 5.23 9.14 4.75
N ALA A 308 4.68 10.14 5.46
CA ALA A 308 4.63 11.51 4.95
C ALA A 308 6.03 12.11 4.82
N VAL A 309 6.91 11.86 5.80
CA VAL A 309 8.31 12.28 5.74
C VAL A 309 9.05 11.51 4.65
N ASN A 310 8.79 10.20 4.53
CA ASN A 310 9.41 9.35 3.53
C ASN A 310 9.11 9.83 2.11
N GLU A 311 7.84 10.01 1.80
CA GLU A 311 7.39 10.45 0.48
C GLU A 311 7.90 11.86 0.16
N TRP A 312 7.91 12.77 1.12
CA TRP A 312 8.52 14.09 0.93
C TRP A 312 10.02 13.98 0.65
N GLY A 313 10.75 13.10 1.35
CA GLY A 313 12.14 12.79 1.05
C GLY A 313 12.35 12.34 -0.40
N TYR A 314 11.52 11.41 -0.90
CA TYR A 314 11.60 10.95 -2.28
C TYR A 314 11.17 12.02 -3.30
N VAL A 315 10.22 12.90 -2.98
CA VAL A 315 9.90 14.08 -3.82
C VAL A 315 11.14 14.93 -4.04
N LEU A 316 11.84 15.27 -2.95
CA LEU A 316 13.08 16.05 -3.03
C LEU A 316 14.15 15.29 -3.83
N ALA A 317 14.28 13.98 -3.62
CA ALA A 317 15.21 13.15 -4.36
C ALA A 317 14.94 13.16 -5.87
N ARG A 318 13.67 13.00 -6.29
CA ARG A 318 13.22 13.10 -7.69
C ARG A 318 13.51 14.48 -8.30
N GLN A 319 13.50 15.53 -7.49
CA GLN A 319 13.85 16.90 -7.89
C GLN A 319 15.36 17.16 -7.90
N GLY A 320 16.20 16.16 -7.60
CA GLY A 320 17.66 16.29 -7.50
C GLY A 320 18.15 16.98 -6.23
N GLN A 321 17.26 17.25 -5.27
CA GLN A 321 17.55 17.89 -3.98
C GLN A 321 18.03 16.84 -2.95
N ILE A 322 19.05 16.08 -3.32
CA ILE A 322 19.53 14.90 -2.57
C ILE A 322 19.94 15.27 -1.14
N LYS A 323 20.56 16.44 -0.93
CA LYS A 323 20.98 16.89 0.42
C LYS A 323 19.77 17.09 1.35
N GLN A 324 18.74 17.78 0.86
CA GLN A 324 17.51 18.00 1.62
C GLN A 324 16.73 16.69 1.83
N ALA A 325 16.76 15.79 0.84
CA ALA A 325 16.19 14.45 0.99
C ALA A 325 16.85 13.69 2.15
N VAL A 326 18.20 13.66 2.22
CA VAL A 326 18.94 13.04 3.32
C VAL A 326 18.54 13.64 4.68
N GLU A 327 18.38 14.96 4.78
CA GLU A 327 17.96 15.60 6.03
C GLU A 327 16.55 15.17 6.48
N LEU A 328 15.61 15.03 5.54
CA LEU A 328 14.27 14.51 5.85
C LEU A 328 14.29 13.03 6.20
N PHE A 329 15.04 12.19 5.50
CA PHE A 329 15.15 10.78 5.86
C PHE A 329 15.83 10.59 7.22
N GLN A 330 16.79 11.45 7.57
CA GLN A 330 17.40 11.45 8.90
C GLN A 330 16.39 11.86 9.98
N LEU A 331 15.56 12.87 9.71
CA LEU A 331 14.42 13.20 10.58
C LEU A 331 13.47 12.01 10.73
N ASN A 332 13.22 11.28 9.65
CA ASN A 332 12.34 10.12 9.68
C ASN A 332 12.88 9.03 10.63
N VAL A 333 14.17 8.72 10.54
CA VAL A 333 14.85 7.82 11.47
C VAL A 333 14.80 8.34 12.91
N ASP A 334 14.97 9.65 13.12
CA ASP A 334 14.90 10.27 14.46
C ASP A 334 13.49 10.14 15.08
N LEU A 335 12.43 10.25 14.27
CA LEU A 335 11.03 10.15 14.72
C LEU A 335 10.55 8.68 14.83
N HIS A 336 11.08 7.79 13.99
CA HIS A 336 10.63 6.40 13.86
C HIS A 336 11.81 5.39 13.88
N PRO A 337 12.65 5.37 14.94
CA PRO A 337 13.91 4.62 14.97
C PRO A 337 13.75 3.08 14.97
N ASN A 338 12.52 2.56 15.07
CA ASN A 338 12.25 1.13 15.05
C ASN A 338 11.65 0.66 13.71
N SER A 339 11.48 1.56 12.74
CA SER A 339 11.03 1.20 11.41
C SER A 339 12.20 0.84 10.52
N TRP A 340 12.16 -0.35 9.91
CA TRP A 340 13.18 -0.77 8.95
C TRP A 340 13.16 0.10 7.69
N ASN A 341 11.99 0.64 7.32
CA ASN A 341 11.77 1.42 6.11
C ASN A 341 12.48 2.78 6.18
N THR A 342 12.53 3.44 7.35
CA THR A 342 13.26 4.71 7.49
C THR A 342 14.76 4.56 7.26
N TYR A 343 15.35 3.43 7.66
CA TYR A 343 16.76 3.14 7.40
C TYR A 343 16.99 2.74 5.93
N ASP A 344 16.05 2.04 5.31
CA ASP A 344 16.13 1.69 3.89
C ASP A 344 16.19 2.96 3.02
N SER A 345 15.24 3.88 3.21
CA SER A 345 15.15 5.12 2.46
C SER A 345 16.30 6.09 2.75
N LEU A 346 16.80 6.15 4.00
CA LEU A 346 18.03 6.90 4.32
C LEU A 346 19.26 6.29 3.64
N GLY A 347 19.33 4.95 3.56
CA GLY A 347 20.36 4.22 2.83
C GLY A 347 20.38 4.56 1.35
N GLU A 348 19.21 4.56 0.70
CA GLU A 348 19.05 4.97 -0.70
C GLU A 348 19.50 6.41 -0.92
N ALA A 349 19.12 7.33 -0.05
CA ALA A 349 19.50 8.73 -0.18
C ALA A 349 21.03 8.93 -0.05
N TYR A 350 21.70 8.18 0.84
CA TYR A 350 23.16 8.18 0.92
C TYR A 350 23.82 7.55 -0.30
N GLU A 351 23.23 6.50 -0.87
CA GLU A 351 23.68 5.92 -2.14
C GLU A 351 23.59 6.94 -3.28
N MET A 352 22.47 7.67 -3.39
CA MET A 352 22.29 8.77 -4.35
C MET A 352 23.29 9.92 -4.13
N GLN A 353 23.70 10.15 -2.88
CA GLN A 353 24.73 11.14 -2.53
C GLN A 353 26.16 10.64 -2.82
N GLY A 354 26.34 9.36 -3.17
CA GLY A 354 27.64 8.73 -3.38
C GLY A 354 28.36 8.30 -2.09
N ASN A 355 27.66 8.29 -0.94
CA ASN A 355 28.22 7.88 0.34
C ASN A 355 27.92 6.40 0.63
N SER A 356 28.64 5.51 -0.04
CA SER A 356 28.43 4.06 0.07
C SER A 356 28.61 3.51 1.49
N ALA A 357 29.48 4.11 2.30
CA ALA A 357 29.70 3.66 3.68
C ALA A 357 28.47 3.88 4.56
N LEU A 358 27.86 5.07 4.50
CA LEU A 358 26.62 5.36 5.23
C LEU A 358 25.44 4.59 4.65
N ALA A 359 25.36 4.41 3.33
CA ALA A 359 24.34 3.59 2.70
C ALA A 359 24.36 2.15 3.22
N ILE A 360 25.54 1.50 3.22
CA ILE A 360 25.72 0.13 3.73
C ILE A 360 25.29 0.02 5.19
N SER A 361 25.72 0.97 6.05
CA SER A 361 25.36 0.96 7.47
C SER A 361 23.84 1.02 7.68
N ASN A 362 23.13 1.84 6.89
CA ASN A 362 21.69 2.00 6.99
C ASN A 362 20.94 0.77 6.47
N TYR A 363 21.33 0.21 5.33
CA TYR A 363 20.73 -1.05 4.85
C TYR A 363 20.96 -2.22 5.82
N GLN A 364 22.11 -2.27 6.50
CA GLN A 364 22.36 -3.27 7.54
C GLN A 364 21.41 -3.10 8.73
N GLN A 365 21.15 -1.86 9.16
CA GLN A 365 20.20 -1.57 10.22
C GLN A 365 18.76 -1.90 9.81
N SER A 366 18.38 -1.59 8.57
CA SER A 366 17.10 -2.00 7.99
C SER A 366 16.91 -3.53 8.06
N LEU A 367 17.92 -4.31 7.66
CA LEU A 367 17.88 -5.78 7.73
C LEU A 367 17.88 -6.34 9.16
N ALA A 368 18.48 -5.63 10.11
CA ALA A 368 18.43 -6.02 11.52
C ALA A 368 17.00 -5.90 12.08
N LEU A 369 16.24 -4.89 11.64
CA LEU A 369 14.84 -4.67 12.00
C LEU A 369 13.87 -5.54 11.18
N ASN A 370 14.18 -5.76 9.91
CA ASN A 370 13.40 -6.62 9.01
C ASN A 370 14.33 -7.48 8.13
N PRO A 371 14.64 -8.73 8.55
CA PRO A 371 15.47 -9.65 7.78
C PRO A 371 14.89 -10.04 6.40
N GLN A 372 13.61 -9.75 6.15
CA GLN A 372 12.93 -10.04 4.88
C GLN A 372 12.94 -8.85 3.90
N ASN A 373 13.59 -7.72 4.22
CA ASN A 373 13.72 -6.59 3.29
C ASN A 373 14.63 -6.96 2.11
N THR A 374 14.06 -7.49 1.03
CA THR A 374 14.79 -7.89 -0.17
C THR A 374 15.44 -6.70 -0.89
N GLY A 375 14.87 -5.50 -0.78
CA GLY A 375 15.43 -4.27 -1.34
C GLY A 375 16.81 -3.97 -0.76
N ALA A 376 16.90 -3.89 0.57
CA ALA A 376 18.19 -3.69 1.26
C ALA A 376 19.23 -4.77 0.89
N VAL A 377 18.83 -6.04 0.74
CA VAL A 377 19.72 -7.11 0.30
C VAL A 377 20.30 -6.83 -1.10
N GLU A 378 19.45 -6.42 -2.04
CA GLU A 378 19.87 -6.11 -3.41
C GLU A 378 20.81 -4.90 -3.47
N HIS A 379 20.49 -3.82 -2.75
CA HIS A 379 21.34 -2.63 -2.66
C HIS A 379 22.71 -2.96 -2.05
N LEU A 380 22.75 -3.71 -0.95
CA LEU A 380 24.00 -4.17 -0.34
C LEU A 380 24.84 -5.03 -1.29
N LYS A 381 24.20 -5.91 -2.06
CA LYS A 381 24.90 -6.73 -3.06
C LYS A 381 25.54 -5.86 -4.15
N LYS A 382 24.81 -4.85 -4.66
CA LYS A 382 25.32 -3.91 -5.67
C LYS A 382 26.50 -3.09 -5.13
N LEU A 383 26.36 -2.51 -3.94
CA LEU A 383 27.38 -1.65 -3.33
C LEU A 383 28.67 -2.40 -2.98
N ARG A 384 28.56 -3.64 -2.49
CA ARG A 384 29.73 -4.48 -2.18
C ARG A 384 30.51 -4.93 -3.41
N VAL A 385 29.80 -5.19 -4.52
CA VAL A 385 30.45 -5.52 -5.81
C VAL A 385 31.14 -4.28 -6.40
N GLY A 386 30.55 -3.09 -6.22
CA GLY A 386 31.14 -1.83 -6.64
C GLY A 386 32.40 -1.43 -5.86
N ALA A 387 32.45 -1.72 -4.55
CA ALA A 387 33.60 -1.41 -3.69
C ALA A 387 34.81 -2.35 -3.88
N GLY A 388 34.65 -3.46 -4.60
CA GLY A 388 35.70 -4.44 -4.89
C GLY A 388 36.38 -4.27 -6.25
N LYS A 389 36.06 -3.19 -6.99
CA LYS A 389 36.74 -2.75 -8.21
C LYS A 389 37.47 -1.45 -7.92
#